data_AF-A0A1W1DNC0-F1
#
_entry.id   AF-A0A1W1DNC0-F1
#
_cell.length_a   1.000
_cell.length_b   1.000
_cell.length_c   1.000
_cell.angle_alpha   90.00
_cell.angle_beta   90.00
_cell.angle_gamma   90.00
#
_symmetry.space_group_name_H-M   'P 1'
#
loop_
_entity.id
_entity.type
_entity.pdbx_description
1 polymer ?
#
loop_
_entity_poly.entity_id
_entity_poly.type
_entity_poly.pdbx_seq_one_letter_code
_entity_poly.pdbx_strand_id
1 'polypeptide(L)'
;MLLDSFLDHAIEVDIDVICDGEDVVIGGIMQHIEQAGIHSGDSACSLPPYSLPDDVLDEMRVQVVAMAKKLNVIGLMNTQLAYQDDEIYIIEVNPRASRTVPFVSKAISAPLANIAARVMAGKSLKELNFTKEIIPKHFSVKEAVFPFNKFLGVDPILGPEMRSTGEVMGIGDDFATAFDKAQLAAGSRAPSSGKVFVSLRKLDRDDLVDLGKRLAKQGFSLVATRSNREALVEAGLECEMVNKVSEGSPHIVDMIKNDDIDLIINSTEDTQGVEDAAAIRCQALVHKVPFTTTVAAAFAMLDGLNTHEEITVRTVQSLNN
;
A
#
# COMPACT_ATOMS: atom_id res chain seq x y z
N MET A 1 -16.50 -22.69 6.16
CA MET A 1 -16.54 -21.36 6.78
C MET A 1 -15.42 -21.32 7.78
N LEU A 2 -14.40 -20.51 7.51
CA LEU A 2 -13.34 -20.20 8.46
C LEU A 2 -13.77 -18.94 9.23
N LEU A 3 -13.35 -18.85 10.49
CA LEU A 3 -13.64 -17.72 11.38
C LEU A 3 -12.32 -17.37 12.04
N ASP A 4 -11.82 -16.18 11.73
CA ASP A 4 -10.53 -15.68 12.18
C ASP A 4 -10.72 -14.30 12.80
N SER A 5 -9.89 -13.96 13.79
CA SER A 5 -9.93 -12.62 14.38
C SER A 5 -9.34 -11.62 13.40
N PHE A 6 -10.02 -10.48 13.23
CA PHE A 6 -9.51 -9.39 12.41
C PHE A 6 -8.44 -8.61 13.19
N LEU A 7 -7.27 -8.46 12.58
CA LEU A 7 -6.15 -7.66 13.11
C LEU A 7 -6.27 -6.24 12.58
N ASP A 8 -6.92 -5.35 13.34
CA ASP A 8 -7.10 -3.96 12.93
C ASP A 8 -5.78 -3.18 13.07
N HIS A 9 -5.47 -2.33 12.09
CA HIS A 9 -4.22 -1.55 12.00
C HIS A 9 -2.91 -2.36 11.90
N ALA A 10 -2.95 -3.65 11.60
CA ALA A 10 -1.72 -4.42 11.43
C ALA A 10 -1.01 -4.10 10.11
N ILE A 11 0.33 -4.06 10.13
CA ILE A 11 1.15 -3.92 8.92
C ILE A 11 1.23 -5.28 8.24
N GLU A 12 0.75 -5.39 7.00
CA GLU A 12 0.84 -6.63 6.21
C GLU A 12 2.20 -6.72 5.49
N VAL A 13 2.76 -7.94 5.45
CA VAL A 13 4.07 -8.23 4.86
C VAL A 13 3.98 -9.50 3.99
N ASP A 14 4.45 -9.40 2.75
CA ASP A 14 4.69 -10.55 1.86
C ASP A 14 6.18 -10.91 1.86
N ILE A 15 6.50 -12.19 2.04
CA ILE A 15 7.87 -12.71 1.92
C ILE A 15 7.91 -13.83 0.89
N ASP A 16 8.63 -13.59 -0.20
CA ASP A 16 8.90 -14.59 -1.23
C ASP A 16 10.25 -15.26 -0.95
N VAL A 17 10.30 -16.60 -1.01
CA VAL A 17 11.52 -17.40 -0.81
C VAL A 17 11.68 -18.46 -1.88
N ILE A 18 12.92 -18.94 -2.07
CA ILE A 18 13.23 -20.16 -2.82
C ILE A 18 13.88 -21.16 -1.88
N CYS A 19 13.40 -22.40 -1.90
CA CYS A 19 13.95 -23.51 -1.13
C CYS A 19 14.35 -24.65 -2.07
N ASP A 20 15.54 -25.24 -1.91
CA ASP A 20 15.98 -26.42 -2.67
C ASP A 20 15.86 -27.75 -1.89
N GLY A 21 15.22 -27.69 -0.72
CA GLY A 21 15.05 -28.81 0.20
C GLY A 21 16.10 -28.83 1.33
N GLU A 22 17.21 -28.12 1.18
CA GLU A 22 18.24 -27.96 2.22
C GLU A 22 18.37 -26.48 2.62
N ASP A 23 18.68 -25.64 1.62
CA ASP A 23 18.88 -24.22 1.76
C ASP A 23 17.58 -23.45 1.41
N VAL A 24 17.35 -22.37 2.13
CA VAL A 24 16.25 -21.43 1.88
C VAL A 24 16.85 -20.05 1.73
N VAL A 25 16.52 -19.35 0.64
CA VAL A 25 16.97 -17.98 0.40
C VAL A 25 15.77 -17.07 0.22
N ILE A 26 15.76 -15.97 0.97
CA ILE A 26 14.78 -14.91 0.85
C ILE A 26 14.96 -14.25 -0.53
N GLY A 27 13.89 -14.25 -1.32
CA GLY A 27 13.81 -13.52 -2.58
C GLY A 27 13.55 -12.04 -2.33
N GLY A 28 12.62 -11.71 -1.44
CA GLY A 28 12.37 -10.34 -1.03
C GLY A 28 11.31 -10.25 0.07
N ILE A 29 11.41 -9.20 0.89
CA ILE A 29 10.41 -8.83 1.89
C ILE A 29 9.72 -7.57 1.42
N MET A 30 8.40 -7.61 1.35
CA MET A 30 7.56 -6.52 0.88
C MET A 30 6.65 -6.08 1.99
N GLN A 31 6.76 -4.83 2.41
CA GLN A 31 5.84 -4.22 3.37
C GLN A 31 4.71 -3.54 2.61
N HIS A 32 3.46 -3.82 2.97
CA HIS A 32 2.31 -3.14 2.37
C HIS A 32 2.18 -1.72 2.93
N ILE A 33 1.63 -0.82 2.12
CA ILE A 33 1.28 0.53 2.56
C ILE A 33 -0.08 0.47 3.26
N GLU A 34 -1.07 -0.17 2.64
CA GLU A 34 -2.35 -0.48 3.26
C GLU A 34 -2.19 -1.50 4.39
N GLN A 35 -3.01 -1.36 5.43
CA GLN A 35 -3.08 -2.27 6.55
C GLN A 35 -3.71 -3.62 6.17
N ALA A 36 -3.44 -4.64 6.99
CA ALA A 36 -4.07 -5.94 6.89
C ALA A 36 -5.61 -5.81 6.87
N GLY A 37 -6.23 -6.58 5.99
CA GLY A 37 -7.67 -6.49 5.70
C GLY A 37 -7.99 -5.88 4.34
N ILE A 38 -7.04 -5.16 3.75
CA ILE A 38 -7.03 -4.91 2.31
C ILE A 38 -6.20 -6.00 1.66
N HIS A 39 -6.77 -6.66 0.65
CA HIS A 39 -6.15 -7.81 0.02
C HIS A 39 -4.79 -7.42 -0.60
N SER A 40 -3.73 -8.17 -0.27
CA SER A 40 -2.35 -8.03 -0.80
C SER A 40 -2.19 -7.69 -2.29
N GLY A 41 -3.11 -8.19 -3.14
CA GLY A 41 -3.15 -7.89 -4.57
C GLY A 41 -3.51 -6.44 -4.90
N ASP A 42 -4.35 -5.81 -4.09
CA ASP A 42 -4.84 -4.44 -4.24
C ASP A 42 -4.03 -3.44 -3.42
N SER A 43 -3.29 -3.90 -2.41
CA SER A 43 -2.36 -3.05 -1.65
C SER A 43 -1.16 -2.63 -2.49
N ALA A 44 -0.73 -1.39 -2.31
CA ALA A 44 0.61 -0.98 -2.67
C ALA A 44 1.62 -1.65 -1.72
N CYS A 45 2.83 -1.92 -2.19
CA CYS A 45 3.88 -2.46 -1.33
C CYS A 45 5.27 -1.95 -1.69
N SER A 46 6.16 -1.92 -0.69
CA SER A 46 7.55 -1.46 -0.80
C SER A 46 8.53 -2.60 -0.63
N LEU A 47 9.55 -2.64 -1.49
CA LEU A 47 10.76 -3.44 -1.34
C LEU A 47 11.98 -2.50 -1.50
N PRO A 48 12.83 -2.37 -0.46
CA PRO A 48 12.71 -2.98 0.87
C PRO A 48 11.54 -2.39 1.71
N PRO A 49 11.20 -3.00 2.85
CA PRO A 49 10.30 -2.40 3.85
C PRO A 49 10.72 -0.98 4.21
N TYR A 50 9.77 -0.09 4.45
CA TYR A 50 10.03 1.35 4.61
C TYR A 50 9.92 1.86 6.05
N SER A 51 9.23 1.12 6.93
CA SER A 51 9.06 1.54 8.33
C SER A 51 9.22 0.43 9.37
N LEU A 52 9.25 -0.85 8.98
CA LEU A 52 9.44 -1.95 9.92
C LEU A 52 10.86 -2.00 10.49
N PRO A 53 11.03 -2.20 11.82
CA PRO A 53 12.33 -2.37 12.45
C PRO A 53 13.12 -3.60 11.95
N ASP A 54 14.46 -3.49 11.90
CA ASP A 54 15.33 -4.57 11.40
C ASP A 54 15.21 -5.89 12.21
N ASP A 55 15.03 -5.80 13.52
CA ASP A 55 14.87 -6.95 14.41
C ASP A 55 13.55 -7.70 14.16
N VAL A 56 12.47 -6.97 13.87
CA VAL A 56 11.18 -7.55 13.44
C VAL A 56 11.35 -8.26 12.10
N LEU A 57 12.04 -7.63 11.14
CA LEU A 57 12.31 -8.24 9.84
C LEU A 57 13.15 -9.52 9.95
N ASP A 58 14.15 -9.52 10.83
CA ASP A 58 14.99 -10.69 11.09
C ASP A 58 14.22 -11.84 11.72
N GLU A 59 13.30 -11.55 12.65
CA GLU A 59 12.41 -12.57 13.21
C GLU A 59 11.46 -13.13 12.13
N MET A 60 10.90 -12.29 11.26
CA MET A 60 10.10 -12.75 10.12
C MET A 60 10.91 -13.68 9.20
N ARG A 61 12.18 -13.35 8.90
CA ARG A 61 13.07 -14.23 8.11
C ARG A 61 13.23 -15.60 8.76
N VAL A 62 13.49 -15.65 10.07
CA VAL A 62 13.65 -16.90 10.83
C VAL A 62 12.40 -17.76 10.73
N GLN A 63 11.22 -17.17 10.95
CA GLN A 63 9.94 -17.88 10.89
C GLN A 63 9.66 -18.42 9.49
N VAL A 64 9.84 -17.61 8.44
CA VAL A 64 9.58 -18.04 7.05
C VAL A 64 10.55 -19.14 6.60
N VAL A 65 11.83 -19.05 6.97
CA VAL A 65 12.81 -20.12 6.68
C VAL A 65 12.42 -21.42 7.39
N ALA A 66 12.00 -21.35 8.65
CA ALA A 66 11.54 -22.52 9.39
C ALA A 66 10.29 -23.15 8.75
N MET A 67 9.33 -22.32 8.30
CA MET A 67 8.13 -22.78 7.60
C MET A 67 8.48 -23.49 6.28
N ALA A 68 9.35 -22.90 5.45
CA ALA A 68 9.78 -23.50 4.18
C ALA A 68 10.36 -24.90 4.37
N LYS A 69 11.25 -25.05 5.37
CA LYS A 69 11.84 -26.35 5.73
C LYS A 69 10.80 -27.32 6.24
N LYS A 70 9.90 -26.88 7.13
CA LYS A 70 8.90 -27.77 7.74
C LYS A 70 7.86 -28.26 6.73
N LEU A 71 7.53 -27.44 5.75
CA LEU A 71 6.60 -27.76 4.68
C LEU A 71 7.25 -28.54 3.51
N ASN A 72 8.56 -28.81 3.59
CA ASN A 72 9.34 -29.50 2.56
C ASN A 72 9.21 -28.82 1.18
N VAL A 73 9.28 -27.48 1.15
CA VAL A 73 9.19 -26.71 -0.09
C VAL A 73 10.37 -27.05 -1.01
N ILE A 74 10.08 -27.21 -2.31
CA ILE A 74 11.08 -27.25 -3.38
C ILE A 74 10.61 -26.29 -4.48
N GLY A 75 11.37 -25.22 -4.71
CA GLY A 75 10.98 -24.12 -5.57
C GLY A 75 10.55 -22.88 -4.78
N LEU A 76 9.53 -22.17 -5.28
CA LEU A 76 9.03 -20.93 -4.67
C LEU A 76 8.02 -21.19 -3.56
N MET A 77 8.07 -20.34 -2.54
CA MET A 77 7.03 -20.19 -1.54
C MET A 77 6.84 -18.70 -1.23
N ASN A 78 5.61 -18.30 -0.97
CA ASN A 78 5.23 -16.99 -0.46
C ASN A 78 4.59 -17.15 0.92
N THR A 79 4.90 -16.24 1.84
CA THR A 79 4.29 -16.18 3.17
C THR A 79 3.74 -14.80 3.42
N GLN A 80 2.51 -14.73 3.93
CA GLN A 80 1.84 -13.50 4.32
C GLN A 80 1.80 -13.41 5.84
N LEU A 81 2.32 -12.31 6.36
CA LEU A 81 2.44 -12.01 7.78
C LEU A 81 1.73 -10.70 8.09
N ALA A 82 1.33 -10.52 9.34
CA ALA A 82 0.88 -9.25 9.88
C ALA A 82 1.71 -8.89 11.12
N TYR A 83 2.03 -7.62 11.29
CA TYR A 83 2.72 -7.10 12.48
C TYR A 83 1.83 -6.10 13.21
N GLN A 84 1.55 -6.39 14.49
CA GLN A 84 0.72 -5.55 15.35
C GLN A 84 1.15 -5.73 16.81
N ASP A 85 1.20 -4.62 17.56
CA ASP A 85 1.48 -4.62 19.01
C ASP A 85 2.73 -5.44 19.40
N ASP A 86 3.80 -5.27 18.62
CA ASP A 86 5.09 -5.98 18.76
C ASP A 86 5.02 -7.51 18.58
N GLU A 87 3.95 -8.01 17.94
CA GLU A 87 3.75 -9.42 17.63
C GLU A 87 3.65 -9.66 16.12
N ILE A 88 4.25 -10.77 15.67
CA ILE A 88 4.17 -11.26 14.29
C ILE A 88 3.11 -12.36 14.22
N TYR A 89 2.11 -12.13 13.39
CA TYR A 89 1.03 -13.06 13.09
C TYR A 89 1.22 -13.66 11.71
N ILE A 90 0.90 -14.94 11.56
CA ILE A 90 0.94 -15.64 10.27
C ILE A 90 -0.47 -15.64 9.68
N ILE A 91 -0.63 -15.07 8.49
CA ILE A 91 -1.91 -15.07 7.76
C ILE A 91 -2.03 -16.37 6.96
N GLU A 92 -1.14 -16.57 5.99
CA GLU A 92 -1.12 -17.77 5.16
C GLU A 92 0.26 -18.08 4.57
N VAL A 93 0.42 -19.34 4.13
CA VAL A 93 1.61 -19.80 3.40
C VAL A 93 1.17 -20.41 2.08
N ASN A 94 1.73 -19.89 0.99
CA ASN A 94 1.51 -20.33 -0.37
C ASN A 94 2.75 -21.07 -0.89
N PRO A 95 2.81 -22.42 -0.86
CA PRO A 95 3.95 -23.21 -1.34
C PRO A 95 3.97 -23.30 -2.88
N ARG A 96 3.96 -22.13 -3.53
CA ARG A 96 3.94 -21.92 -4.97
C ARG A 96 4.48 -20.52 -5.30
N ALA A 97 4.62 -20.22 -6.58
CA ALA A 97 4.82 -18.86 -7.03
C ALA A 97 3.61 -17.96 -6.65
N SER A 98 3.91 -16.80 -6.10
CA SER A 98 2.98 -15.69 -5.87
C SER A 98 2.98 -14.73 -7.06
N ARG A 99 2.01 -13.81 -7.06
CA ARG A 99 1.93 -12.74 -8.07
C ARG A 99 3.06 -11.71 -7.93
N THR A 100 3.71 -11.63 -6.76
CA THR A 100 4.79 -10.68 -6.44
C THR A 100 6.15 -11.07 -7.02
N VAL A 101 6.35 -12.35 -7.38
CA VAL A 101 7.64 -12.84 -7.91
C VAL A 101 8.22 -12.00 -9.06
N PRO A 102 7.43 -11.56 -10.07
CA PRO A 102 7.95 -10.69 -11.13
C PRO A 102 8.41 -9.32 -10.60
N PHE A 103 7.65 -8.68 -9.70
CA PHE A 103 8.02 -7.43 -9.05
C PHE A 103 9.33 -7.58 -8.27
N VAL A 104 9.41 -8.58 -7.39
CA VAL A 104 10.62 -8.88 -6.59
C VAL A 104 11.82 -9.13 -7.52
N SER A 105 11.63 -9.95 -8.57
CA SER A 105 12.70 -10.27 -9.53
C SER A 105 13.24 -9.01 -10.23
N LYS A 106 12.39 -8.02 -10.50
CA LYS A 106 12.81 -6.75 -11.10
C LYS A 106 13.54 -5.87 -10.10
N ALA A 107 13.03 -5.74 -8.88
CA ALA A 107 13.65 -4.94 -7.83
C ALA A 107 15.07 -5.42 -7.50
N ILE A 108 15.26 -6.73 -7.32
CA ILE A 108 16.57 -7.30 -6.95
C ILE A 108 17.44 -7.67 -8.17
N SER A 109 16.91 -7.52 -9.39
CA SER A 109 17.54 -7.97 -10.64
C SER A 109 17.99 -9.45 -10.65
N ALA A 110 17.23 -10.33 -9.99
CA ALA A 110 17.45 -11.77 -10.03
C ALA A 110 16.22 -12.49 -10.58
N PRO A 111 16.37 -13.46 -11.51
CA PRO A 111 15.24 -14.13 -12.15
C PRO A 111 14.70 -15.25 -11.25
N LEU A 112 13.98 -14.91 -10.17
CA LEU A 112 13.53 -15.87 -9.15
C LEU A 112 12.76 -17.06 -9.73
N ALA A 113 11.85 -16.82 -10.68
CA ALA A 113 11.12 -17.89 -11.35
C ALA A 113 12.04 -18.86 -12.14
N ASN A 114 13.10 -18.35 -12.77
CA ASN A 114 14.07 -19.19 -13.47
C ASN A 114 14.91 -20.02 -12.49
N ILE A 115 15.36 -19.40 -11.39
CA ILE A 115 16.12 -20.06 -10.33
C ILE A 115 15.28 -21.18 -9.73
N ALA A 116 14.04 -20.88 -9.32
CA ALA A 116 13.13 -21.85 -8.74
C ALA A 116 12.77 -23.00 -9.69
N ALA A 117 12.59 -22.71 -10.99
CA ALA A 117 12.35 -23.75 -11.99
C ALA A 117 13.55 -24.71 -12.11
N ARG A 118 14.78 -24.19 -12.04
CA ARG A 118 15.99 -25.03 -12.03
C ARG A 118 16.13 -25.81 -10.73
N VAL A 119 15.73 -25.23 -9.60
CA VAL A 119 15.65 -25.92 -8.32
C VAL A 119 14.70 -27.11 -8.39
N MET A 120 13.48 -26.92 -8.90
CA MET A 120 12.53 -28.01 -9.11
C MET A 120 13.05 -29.08 -10.10
N ALA A 121 13.98 -28.71 -10.99
CA ALA A 121 14.66 -29.65 -11.90
C ALA A 121 15.90 -30.33 -11.29
N GLY A 122 16.18 -30.11 -10.00
CA GLY A 122 17.25 -30.78 -9.26
C GLY A 122 18.57 -30.02 -9.15
N LYS A 123 18.61 -28.71 -9.44
CA LYS A 123 19.77 -27.85 -9.17
C LYS A 123 19.70 -27.24 -7.78
N SER A 124 20.76 -27.33 -6.99
CA SER A 124 20.83 -26.63 -5.71
C SER A 124 20.97 -25.10 -5.89
N LEU A 125 20.56 -24.35 -4.89
CA LEU A 125 20.78 -22.90 -4.81
C LEU A 125 22.27 -22.55 -4.85
N LYS A 126 23.11 -23.41 -4.25
CA LYS A 126 24.58 -23.34 -4.33
C LYS A 126 25.07 -23.44 -5.78
N GLU A 127 24.61 -24.42 -6.56
CA GLU A 127 24.95 -24.55 -7.99
C GLU A 127 24.49 -23.34 -8.84
N LEU A 128 23.40 -22.69 -8.43
CA LEU A 128 22.83 -21.52 -9.10
C LEU A 128 23.42 -20.18 -8.63
N ASN A 129 24.36 -20.19 -7.68
CA ASN A 129 24.94 -19.01 -7.04
C ASN A 129 23.89 -18.04 -6.45
N PHE A 130 22.75 -18.57 -5.98
CA PHE A 130 21.72 -17.80 -5.31
C PHE A 130 21.64 -18.25 -3.85
N THR A 131 22.62 -17.85 -3.04
CA THR A 131 22.84 -18.38 -1.68
C THR A 131 22.55 -17.37 -0.56
N LYS A 132 22.22 -16.13 -0.92
CA LYS A 132 21.95 -15.05 0.03
C LYS A 132 20.86 -14.12 -0.49
N GLU A 133 20.14 -13.50 0.44
CA GLU A 133 19.20 -12.42 0.16
C GLU A 133 19.91 -11.26 -0.53
N ILE A 134 19.25 -10.67 -1.53
CA ILE A 134 19.72 -9.46 -2.22
C ILE A 134 18.84 -8.31 -1.75
N ILE A 135 19.42 -7.40 -0.97
CA ILE A 135 18.75 -6.17 -0.51
C ILE A 135 19.19 -5.03 -1.44
N PRO A 136 18.29 -4.48 -2.29
CA PRO A 136 18.64 -3.38 -3.19
C PRO A 136 18.98 -2.09 -2.41
N LYS A 137 19.81 -1.24 -3.02
CA LYS A 137 20.12 0.10 -2.48
C LYS A 137 19.07 1.16 -2.81
N HIS A 138 18.09 0.80 -3.62
CA HIS A 138 17.00 1.65 -4.08
C HIS A 138 15.67 1.11 -3.54
N PHE A 139 14.66 1.97 -3.48
CA PHE A 139 13.30 1.56 -3.18
C PHE A 139 12.56 1.23 -4.47
N SER A 140 11.82 0.13 -4.43
CA SER A 140 10.86 -0.29 -5.45
C SER A 140 9.49 -0.33 -4.81
N VAL A 141 8.53 0.41 -5.35
CA VAL A 141 7.14 0.41 -4.87
C VAL A 141 6.24 -0.14 -5.97
N LYS A 142 5.44 -1.15 -5.62
CA LYS A 142 4.36 -1.67 -6.46
C LYS A 142 3.09 -0.89 -6.12
N GLU A 143 2.34 -0.47 -7.12
CA GLU A 143 0.99 0.11 -6.97
C GLU A 143 -0.01 -0.64 -7.84
N ALA A 144 -1.24 -0.80 -7.37
CA ALA A 144 -2.30 -1.53 -8.07
C ALA A 144 -3.09 -0.63 -9.04
N VAL A 145 -3.54 -1.21 -10.16
CA VAL A 145 -4.37 -0.54 -11.17
C VAL A 145 -5.76 -1.16 -11.20
N PHE A 146 -6.76 -0.31 -10.96
CA PHE A 146 -8.13 -0.73 -10.74
C PHE A 146 -9.04 -0.50 -11.96
N PRO A 147 -10.00 -1.41 -12.23
CA PRO A 147 -10.93 -1.28 -13.33
C PRO A 147 -12.19 -0.47 -12.97
N PHE A 148 -12.23 0.24 -11.83
CA PHE A 148 -13.44 0.89 -11.33
C PHE A 148 -14.06 1.86 -12.35
N ASN A 149 -13.24 2.55 -13.15
CA ASN A 149 -13.72 3.44 -14.21
C ASN A 149 -14.50 2.72 -15.33
N LYS A 150 -14.42 1.39 -15.43
CA LYS A 150 -15.21 0.56 -16.34
C LYS A 150 -16.58 0.20 -15.75
N PHE A 151 -16.77 0.36 -14.44
CA PHE A 151 -17.95 -0.08 -13.70
C PHE A 151 -18.46 1.03 -12.77
N LEU A 152 -18.95 2.14 -13.35
CA LEU A 152 -19.39 3.35 -12.62
C LEU A 152 -20.54 3.14 -11.61
N GLY A 153 -21.16 1.95 -11.57
CA GLY A 153 -22.17 1.57 -10.58
C GLY A 153 -21.62 0.76 -9.41
N VAL A 154 -20.31 0.52 -9.36
CA VAL A 154 -19.62 -0.21 -8.30
C VAL A 154 -18.86 0.79 -7.42
N ASP A 155 -19.01 0.63 -6.11
CA ASP A 155 -18.27 1.41 -5.13
C ASP A 155 -16.76 1.11 -5.22
N PRO A 156 -15.89 2.10 -5.52
CA PRO A 156 -14.47 1.90 -5.67
C PRO A 156 -13.77 1.91 -4.30
N ILE A 157 -14.12 0.93 -3.47
CA ILE A 157 -13.56 0.67 -2.15
C ILE A 157 -12.62 -0.54 -2.19
N LEU A 158 -11.56 -0.47 -1.38
CA LEU A 158 -10.63 -1.58 -1.12
C LEU A 158 -11.19 -2.50 -0.02
N GLY A 159 -10.80 -3.77 -0.03
CA GLY A 159 -11.25 -4.72 0.98
C GLY A 159 -10.54 -6.06 0.87
N PRO A 160 -11.04 -7.11 1.54
CA PRO A 160 -10.37 -8.41 1.64
C PRO A 160 -10.46 -9.23 0.33
N GLU A 161 -11.23 -8.79 -0.65
CA GLU A 161 -11.31 -9.39 -1.99
C GLU A 161 -10.56 -8.52 -3.00
N MET A 162 -9.68 -9.15 -3.79
CA MET A 162 -8.92 -8.49 -4.85
C MET A 162 -9.82 -8.02 -5.99
N ARG A 163 -9.64 -6.77 -6.44
CA ARG A 163 -10.37 -6.15 -7.57
C ARG A 163 -9.45 -5.53 -8.62
N SER A 164 -8.17 -5.35 -8.32
CA SER A 164 -7.18 -4.83 -9.28
C SER A 164 -6.99 -5.77 -10.47
N THR A 165 -6.60 -5.19 -11.60
CA THR A 165 -6.39 -5.93 -12.87
C THR A 165 -4.95 -5.88 -13.37
N GLY A 166 -4.13 -5.00 -12.79
CA GLY A 166 -2.73 -4.83 -13.13
C GLY A 166 -1.99 -4.11 -12.02
N GLU A 167 -0.71 -3.90 -12.25
CA GLU A 167 0.20 -3.26 -11.31
C GLU A 167 1.23 -2.43 -12.07
N VAL A 168 1.77 -1.42 -11.40
CA VAL A 168 2.88 -0.60 -11.87
C VAL A 168 3.99 -0.60 -10.82
N MET A 169 5.20 -0.21 -11.23
CA MET A 169 6.38 -0.18 -10.38
C MET A 169 7.06 1.19 -10.45
N GLY A 170 7.18 1.87 -9.31
CA GLY A 170 8.00 3.05 -9.13
C GLY A 170 9.34 2.72 -8.49
N ILE A 171 10.42 3.36 -8.94
CA ILE A 171 11.77 3.14 -8.40
C ILE A 171 12.41 4.47 -8.02
N GLY A 172 12.91 4.58 -6.79
CA GLY A 172 13.50 5.78 -6.22
C GLY A 172 14.72 5.49 -5.35
N ASP A 173 15.51 6.52 -5.03
CA ASP A 173 16.58 6.39 -4.03
C ASP A 173 16.04 6.34 -2.61
N ASP A 174 14.85 6.90 -2.41
CA ASP A 174 14.06 6.83 -1.18
C ASP A 174 12.63 6.36 -1.47
N PHE A 175 11.93 5.97 -0.40
CA PHE A 175 10.56 5.48 -0.47
C PHE A 175 9.60 6.51 -1.07
N ALA A 176 9.70 7.77 -0.68
CA ALA A 176 8.79 8.84 -1.13
C ALA A 176 8.84 9.01 -2.66
N THR A 177 10.04 9.05 -3.23
CA THR A 177 10.28 9.14 -4.67
C THR A 177 9.77 7.89 -5.40
N ALA A 178 9.98 6.70 -4.84
CA ALA A 178 9.50 5.46 -5.42
C ALA A 178 7.96 5.40 -5.43
N PHE A 179 7.34 5.79 -4.32
CA PHE A 179 5.88 5.83 -4.16
C PHE A 179 5.23 6.85 -5.09
N ASP A 180 5.78 8.07 -5.19
CA ASP A 180 5.29 9.10 -6.11
C ASP A 180 5.32 8.63 -7.57
N LYS A 181 6.40 7.96 -8.00
CA LYS A 181 6.49 7.37 -9.34
C LYS A 181 5.47 6.26 -9.56
N ALA A 182 5.20 5.43 -8.55
CA ALA A 182 4.21 4.37 -8.64
C ALA A 182 2.80 4.95 -8.77
N GLN A 183 2.47 5.96 -7.97
CA GLN A 183 1.20 6.71 -8.02
C GLN A 183 1.01 7.45 -9.36
N LEU A 184 2.07 8.08 -9.89
CA LEU A 184 2.06 8.67 -11.23
C LEU A 184 1.76 7.63 -12.31
N ALA A 185 2.39 6.46 -12.25
CA ALA A 185 2.18 5.40 -13.21
C ALA A 185 0.79 4.76 -13.10
N ALA A 186 0.21 4.70 -11.89
CA ALA A 186 -1.15 4.20 -11.64
C ALA A 186 -2.24 5.20 -12.05
N GLY A 187 -1.88 6.48 -12.25
CA GLY A 187 -2.81 7.55 -12.61
C GLY A 187 -3.57 8.14 -11.41
N SER A 188 -3.03 7.99 -10.21
CA SER A 188 -3.63 8.43 -8.93
C SER A 188 -2.78 9.45 -8.17
N ARG A 189 -1.75 10.02 -8.82
CA ARG A 189 -0.84 11.02 -8.23
C ARG A 189 -1.62 12.18 -7.61
N ALA A 190 -1.27 12.53 -6.38
CA ALA A 190 -1.85 13.66 -5.66
C ALA A 190 -1.54 14.99 -6.39
N PRO A 191 -2.40 16.03 -6.27
CA PRO A 191 -2.08 17.38 -6.74
C PRO A 191 -1.03 18.04 -5.82
N SER A 192 -0.29 19.05 -6.30
CA SER A 192 0.71 19.77 -5.46
C SER A 192 0.11 20.86 -4.57
N SER A 193 -1.13 21.27 -4.81
CA SER A 193 -1.85 22.30 -4.06
C SER A 193 -3.34 22.16 -4.30
N GLY A 194 -4.17 22.77 -3.45
CA GLY A 194 -5.61 22.78 -3.66
C GLY A 194 -6.41 22.64 -2.36
N LYS A 195 -7.65 22.21 -2.49
CA LYS A 195 -8.56 21.96 -1.38
C LYS A 195 -8.69 20.44 -1.15
N VAL A 196 -8.46 20.00 0.09
CA VAL A 196 -8.44 18.58 0.46
C VAL A 196 -9.60 18.27 1.39
N PHE A 197 -10.43 17.30 1.00
CA PHE A 197 -11.44 16.75 1.88
C PHE A 197 -10.85 15.64 2.74
N VAL A 198 -10.89 15.81 4.07
CA VAL A 198 -10.42 14.83 5.04
C VAL A 198 -11.57 14.41 5.94
N SER A 199 -11.88 13.10 5.95
CA SER A 199 -12.87 12.53 6.85
C SER A 199 -12.45 11.13 7.25
N LEU A 200 -11.88 11.01 8.44
CA LEU A 200 -11.36 9.75 8.98
C LEU A 200 -12.34 9.08 9.95
N ARG A 201 -12.13 7.78 10.18
CA ARG A 201 -12.82 7.00 11.20
C ARG A 201 -12.36 7.41 12.60
N LYS A 202 -13.11 7.02 13.63
CA LYS A 202 -12.82 7.43 15.01
C LYS A 202 -11.49 6.91 15.54
N LEU A 203 -11.07 5.71 15.12
CA LEU A 203 -9.82 5.09 15.54
C LEU A 203 -8.60 5.87 15.01
N ASP A 204 -8.73 6.47 13.83
CA ASP A 204 -7.68 7.23 13.15
C ASP A 204 -7.65 8.71 13.58
N ARG A 205 -8.29 9.07 14.70
CA ARG A 205 -8.44 10.47 15.10
C ARG A 205 -7.12 11.11 15.51
N ASP A 206 -6.19 10.33 16.05
CA ASP A 206 -4.87 10.83 16.41
C ASP A 206 -4.06 11.15 15.15
N ASP A 207 -4.17 10.31 14.12
CA ASP A 207 -3.54 10.54 12.82
C ASP A 207 -4.15 11.72 12.06
N LEU A 208 -5.46 11.99 12.23
CA LEU A 208 -6.14 13.12 11.61
C LEU A 208 -5.42 14.45 11.87
N VAL A 209 -4.95 14.66 13.10
CA VAL A 209 -4.30 15.91 13.49
C VAL A 209 -2.91 16.04 12.87
N ASP A 210 -2.12 14.96 12.85
CA ASP A 210 -0.82 14.98 12.18
C ASP A 210 -0.97 15.17 10.66
N LEU A 211 -1.91 14.44 10.06
CA LEU A 211 -2.24 14.54 8.64
C LEU A 211 -2.66 15.97 8.28
N GLY A 212 -3.55 16.58 9.07
CA GLY A 212 -3.98 17.96 8.88
C GLY A 212 -2.84 18.97 8.96
N LYS A 213 -1.91 18.80 9.90
CA LYS A 213 -0.71 19.65 10.02
C LYS A 213 0.20 19.52 8.81
N ARG A 214 0.44 18.31 8.31
CA ARG A 214 1.28 18.07 7.11
C ARG A 214 0.66 18.68 5.86
N LEU A 215 -0.64 18.46 5.66
CA LEU A 215 -1.41 19.06 4.55
C LEU A 215 -1.35 20.59 4.59
N ALA A 216 -1.63 21.20 5.73
CA ALA A 216 -1.58 22.65 5.88
C ALA A 216 -0.16 23.20 5.65
N LYS A 217 0.89 22.50 6.12
CA LYS A 217 2.29 22.85 5.88
C LYS A 217 2.66 22.79 4.39
N GLN A 218 2.05 21.88 3.63
CA GLN A 218 2.21 21.78 2.17
C GLN A 218 1.30 22.76 1.39
N GLY A 219 0.54 23.62 2.08
CA GLY A 219 -0.24 24.69 1.45
C GLY A 219 -1.65 24.28 1.02
N PHE A 220 -2.14 23.13 1.45
CA PHE A 220 -3.52 22.72 1.18
C PHE A 220 -4.53 23.44 2.09
N SER A 221 -5.68 23.76 1.53
CA SER A 221 -6.86 24.18 2.30
C SER A 221 -7.65 22.94 2.75
N LEU A 222 -8.03 22.86 4.01
CA LEU A 222 -8.71 21.68 4.56
C LEU A 222 -10.22 21.84 4.56
N VAL A 223 -10.93 20.78 4.15
CA VAL A 223 -12.37 20.62 4.31
C VAL A 223 -12.63 19.34 5.07
N ALA A 224 -13.49 19.36 6.07
CA ALA A 224 -13.82 18.16 6.83
C ALA A 224 -15.28 18.12 7.27
N THR A 225 -15.75 16.91 7.57
CA THR A 225 -17.04 16.69 8.24
C THR A 225 -17.01 17.23 9.67
N ARG A 226 -18.17 17.55 10.25
CA ARG A 226 -18.29 18.27 11.53
C ARG A 226 -17.32 17.79 12.63
N SER A 227 -17.30 16.50 12.94
CA SER A 227 -16.47 15.93 14.01
C SER A 227 -14.97 15.95 13.71
N ASN A 228 -14.59 15.72 12.45
CA ASN A 228 -13.20 15.80 11.99
C ASN A 228 -12.72 17.26 12.03
N ARG A 229 -13.56 18.19 11.56
CA ARG A 229 -13.29 19.63 11.59
C ARG A 229 -13.10 20.16 13.00
N GLU A 230 -13.92 19.73 13.96
CA GLU A 230 -13.77 20.10 15.37
C GLU A 230 -12.39 19.71 15.91
N ALA A 231 -11.92 18.49 15.63
CA ALA A 231 -10.60 18.02 16.06
C ALA A 231 -9.44 18.83 15.41
N LEU A 232 -9.56 19.13 14.12
CA LEU A 232 -8.56 19.93 13.40
C LEU A 232 -8.49 21.37 13.95
N VAL A 233 -9.64 22.00 14.20
CA VAL A 233 -9.72 23.37 14.75
C VAL A 233 -9.21 23.42 16.19
N GLU A 234 -9.51 22.42 17.02
CA GLU A 234 -8.97 22.31 18.39
C GLU A 234 -7.43 22.21 18.38
N ALA A 235 -6.87 21.56 17.36
CA ALA A 235 -5.43 21.51 17.13
C ALA A 235 -4.84 22.79 16.51
N GLY A 236 -5.66 23.83 16.29
CA GLY A 236 -5.23 25.13 15.76
C GLY A 236 -5.14 25.23 14.23
N LEU A 237 -5.74 24.29 13.50
CA LEU A 237 -5.76 24.30 12.03
C LEU A 237 -7.01 24.99 11.48
N GLU A 238 -6.84 25.73 10.37
CA GLU A 238 -7.98 26.26 9.62
C GLU A 238 -8.62 25.15 8.78
N CYS A 239 -9.93 24.94 8.97
CA CYS A 239 -10.67 23.90 8.26
C CYS A 239 -12.13 24.34 8.00
N GLU A 240 -12.51 24.31 6.73
CA GLU A 240 -13.87 24.52 6.25
C GLU A 240 -14.73 23.30 6.60
N MET A 241 -15.95 23.54 7.08
CA MET A 241 -16.88 22.47 7.39
C MET A 241 -17.74 22.14 6.16
N VAL A 242 -17.92 20.86 5.87
CA VAL A 242 -18.88 20.37 4.87
C VAL A 242 -19.83 19.34 5.47
N ASN A 243 -21.07 19.33 4.99
CA ASN A 243 -22.06 18.32 5.35
C ASN A 243 -21.75 16.98 4.67
N LYS A 244 -22.08 15.88 5.36
CA LYS A 244 -22.26 14.57 4.73
C LYS A 244 -23.47 14.58 3.79
N VAL A 245 -23.55 13.59 2.91
CA VAL A 245 -24.69 13.45 1.97
C VAL A 245 -26.00 13.34 2.76
N SER A 246 -26.00 12.58 3.86
CA SER A 246 -27.12 12.44 4.79
C SER A 246 -27.51 13.70 5.57
N GLU A 247 -26.68 14.76 5.60
CA GLU A 247 -26.87 15.95 6.43
C GLU A 247 -27.45 17.16 5.67
N GLY A 248 -27.67 17.03 4.35
CA GLY A 248 -28.31 18.04 3.49
C GLY A 248 -27.35 18.97 2.75
N SER A 249 -27.85 19.64 1.71
CA SER A 249 -27.04 20.47 0.80
C SER A 249 -26.71 21.88 1.32
N PRO A 250 -25.55 22.47 0.97
CA PRO A 250 -24.48 21.85 0.18
C PRO A 250 -23.70 20.79 0.99
N HIS A 251 -23.42 19.66 0.35
CA HIS A 251 -22.66 18.54 0.94
C HIS A 251 -21.41 18.20 0.11
N ILE A 252 -20.55 17.31 0.60
CA ILE A 252 -19.26 16.96 -0.04
C ILE A 252 -19.41 16.53 -1.52
N VAL A 253 -20.44 15.77 -1.87
CA VAL A 253 -20.69 15.38 -3.26
C VAL A 253 -20.99 16.58 -4.18
N ASP A 254 -21.55 17.67 -3.66
CA ASP A 254 -21.80 18.88 -4.43
C ASP A 254 -20.48 19.61 -4.71
N MET A 255 -19.60 19.68 -3.71
CA MET A 255 -18.26 20.26 -3.85
C MET A 255 -17.41 19.49 -4.87
N ILE A 256 -17.45 18.16 -4.85
CA ILE A 256 -16.75 17.33 -5.86
C ILE A 256 -17.29 17.63 -7.26
N LYS A 257 -18.62 17.74 -7.41
CA LYS A 257 -19.25 18.03 -8.70
C LYS A 257 -18.95 19.42 -9.24
N ASN A 258 -18.67 20.37 -8.36
CA ASN A 258 -18.30 21.74 -8.69
C ASN A 258 -16.78 21.90 -8.92
N ASP A 259 -16.01 20.82 -8.86
CA ASP A 259 -14.54 20.83 -8.94
C ASP A 259 -13.88 21.67 -7.82
N ASP A 260 -14.53 21.75 -6.64
CA ASP A 260 -14.04 22.49 -5.47
C ASP A 260 -13.02 21.68 -4.63
N ILE A 261 -12.86 20.38 -4.90
CA ILE A 261 -12.00 19.46 -4.12
C ILE A 261 -10.96 18.82 -5.06
N ASP A 262 -9.69 18.94 -4.70
CA ASP A 262 -8.55 18.46 -5.50
C ASP A 262 -8.00 17.11 -5.00
N LEU A 263 -8.23 16.76 -3.73
CA LEU A 263 -7.80 15.50 -3.12
C LEU A 263 -8.78 15.05 -2.05
N ILE A 264 -9.04 13.74 -1.97
CA ILE A 264 -9.94 13.15 -0.98
C ILE A 264 -9.19 12.11 -0.13
N ILE A 265 -9.25 12.26 1.19
CA ILE A 265 -8.74 11.29 2.15
C ILE A 265 -9.90 10.85 3.02
N ASN A 266 -10.39 9.63 2.79
CA ASN A 266 -11.60 9.14 3.44
C ASN A 266 -11.51 7.67 3.85
N SER A 267 -11.30 7.42 5.15
CA SER A 267 -11.40 6.09 5.76
C SER A 267 -12.79 5.90 6.39
N THR A 268 -13.41 4.74 6.21
CA THR A 268 -14.75 4.44 6.77
C THR A 268 -14.86 3.05 7.37
N GLU A 269 -15.64 2.92 8.45
CA GLU A 269 -15.96 1.64 9.11
C GLU A 269 -17.46 1.43 9.36
N ASP A 270 -18.25 2.50 9.48
CA ASP A 270 -19.64 2.43 9.92
C ASP A 270 -20.58 2.15 8.75
N THR A 271 -21.50 1.20 8.92
CA THR A 271 -22.47 0.82 7.87
C THR A 271 -23.27 2.00 7.31
N GLN A 272 -23.54 3.03 8.11
CA GLN A 272 -24.21 4.26 7.67
C GLN A 272 -23.26 5.22 6.95
N GLY A 273 -22.00 5.30 7.36
CA GLY A 273 -20.96 6.06 6.65
C GLY A 273 -20.50 5.39 5.36
N VAL A 274 -20.71 4.08 5.19
CA VAL A 274 -20.39 3.34 3.97
C VAL A 274 -21.20 3.84 2.78
N GLU A 275 -22.51 4.13 2.92
CA GLU A 275 -23.34 4.65 1.83
C GLU A 275 -22.93 6.07 1.42
N ASP A 276 -22.74 6.96 2.40
CA ASP A 276 -22.27 8.33 2.17
C ASP A 276 -20.87 8.32 1.52
N ALA A 277 -19.98 7.43 1.98
CA ALA A 277 -18.63 7.31 1.43
C ALA A 277 -18.59 6.65 0.05
N ALA A 278 -19.49 5.71 -0.23
CA ALA A 278 -19.64 5.15 -1.57
C ALA A 278 -20.04 6.26 -2.56
N ALA A 279 -20.95 7.16 -2.17
CA ALA A 279 -21.30 8.31 -2.99
C ALA A 279 -20.09 9.24 -3.24
N ILE A 280 -19.29 9.52 -2.22
CA ILE A 280 -18.05 10.32 -2.33
C ILE A 280 -17.07 9.66 -3.32
N ARG A 281 -16.76 8.39 -3.11
CA ARG A 281 -15.80 7.62 -3.91
C ARG A 281 -16.22 7.48 -5.38
N CYS A 282 -17.50 7.20 -5.63
CA CYS A 282 -18.06 7.16 -6.98
C CYS A 282 -17.93 8.52 -7.69
N GLN A 283 -18.21 9.63 -6.99
CA GLN A 283 -18.12 10.96 -7.59
C GLN A 283 -16.66 11.39 -7.79
N ALA A 284 -15.77 11.06 -6.85
CA ALA A 284 -14.32 11.26 -7.00
C ALA A 284 -13.80 10.58 -8.27
N LEU A 285 -14.19 9.32 -8.49
CA LEU A 285 -13.81 8.56 -9.68
C LEU A 285 -14.34 9.21 -10.98
N VAL A 286 -15.60 9.67 -10.99
CA VAL A 286 -16.21 10.33 -12.17
C VAL A 286 -15.52 11.66 -12.49
N HIS A 287 -15.23 12.46 -11.47
CA HIS A 287 -14.58 13.77 -11.59
C HIS A 287 -13.05 13.69 -11.65
N LYS A 288 -12.48 12.48 -11.58
CA LYS A 288 -11.02 12.21 -11.59
C LYS A 288 -10.27 12.94 -10.47
N VAL A 289 -10.92 13.07 -9.32
CA VAL A 289 -10.27 13.57 -8.09
C VAL A 289 -9.50 12.40 -7.48
N PRO A 290 -8.16 12.50 -7.33
CA PRO A 290 -7.39 11.48 -6.62
C PRO A 290 -7.95 11.28 -5.22
N PHE A 291 -8.04 10.02 -4.79
CA PHE A 291 -8.52 9.71 -3.45
C PHE A 291 -7.79 8.51 -2.87
N THR A 292 -7.70 8.49 -1.55
CA THR A 292 -7.24 7.33 -0.79
C THR A 292 -8.24 6.99 0.31
N THR A 293 -8.29 5.69 0.64
CA THR A 293 -9.20 5.13 1.65
C THR A 293 -8.50 4.71 2.93
N THR A 294 -7.17 4.83 2.99
CA THR A 294 -6.36 4.48 4.16
C THR A 294 -5.47 5.64 4.57
N VAL A 295 -5.22 5.74 5.87
CA VAL A 295 -4.39 6.79 6.46
C VAL A 295 -2.92 6.58 6.11
N ALA A 296 -2.46 5.33 6.08
CA ALA A 296 -1.09 4.99 5.71
C ALA A 296 -0.76 5.41 4.27
N ALA A 297 -1.66 5.15 3.32
CA ALA A 297 -1.50 5.64 1.94
C ALA A 297 -1.58 7.18 1.87
N ALA A 298 -2.41 7.83 2.70
CA ALA A 298 -2.44 9.28 2.78
C ALA A 298 -1.07 9.86 3.18
N PHE A 299 -0.43 9.32 4.22
CA PHE A 299 0.93 9.75 4.61
C PHE A 299 1.96 9.47 3.51
N ALA A 300 1.92 8.29 2.88
CA ALA A 300 2.83 7.96 1.76
C ALA A 300 2.65 8.93 0.58
N MET A 301 1.41 9.32 0.25
CA MET A 301 1.12 10.34 -0.76
C MET A 301 1.72 11.69 -0.40
N LEU A 302 1.57 12.16 0.85
CA LEU A 302 2.14 13.44 1.28
C LEU A 302 3.67 13.43 1.30
N ASP A 303 4.29 12.31 1.66
CA ASP A 303 5.74 12.18 1.60
C ASP A 303 6.23 12.26 0.14
N GLY A 304 5.54 11.58 -0.78
CA GLY A 304 5.79 11.63 -2.22
C GLY A 304 5.63 13.01 -2.85
N LEU A 305 4.69 13.84 -2.37
CA LEU A 305 4.52 15.23 -2.83
C LEU A 305 5.79 16.07 -2.70
N ASN A 306 6.64 15.80 -1.70
CA ASN A 306 7.89 16.53 -1.53
C ASN A 306 8.94 16.22 -2.61
N THR A 307 8.73 15.17 -3.41
CA THR A 307 9.64 14.69 -4.46
C THR A 307 9.16 15.03 -5.88
N HIS A 308 8.03 15.74 -6.00
CA HIS A 308 7.28 15.89 -7.24
C HIS A 308 8.07 16.46 -8.43
N GLU A 309 9.02 17.35 -8.15
CA GLU A 309 9.84 18.06 -9.15
C GLU A 309 11.14 17.32 -9.51
N GLU A 310 11.47 16.22 -8.82
CA GLU A 310 12.76 15.54 -8.88
C GLU A 310 12.68 14.14 -9.53
N ILE A 311 11.76 13.92 -10.47
CA ILE A 311 11.63 12.62 -11.14
C ILE A 311 12.86 12.33 -12.01
N THR A 312 13.74 11.49 -11.47
CA THR A 312 14.86 10.89 -12.21
C THR A 312 14.43 9.59 -12.89
N VAL A 313 14.95 9.32 -14.09
CA VAL A 313 14.68 8.07 -14.82
C VAL A 313 15.92 7.19 -14.86
N ARG A 314 15.72 5.88 -14.76
CA ARG A 314 16.79 4.86 -14.82
C ARG A 314 16.34 3.71 -15.72
N THR A 315 17.30 3.02 -16.32
CA THR A 315 17.02 1.77 -17.02
C THR A 315 17.09 0.61 -16.03
N VAL A 316 16.38 -0.48 -16.29
CA VAL A 316 16.45 -1.68 -15.45
C VAL A 316 17.89 -2.20 -15.38
N GLN A 317 18.65 -2.06 -16.48
CA GLN A 317 20.05 -2.48 -16.57
C GLN A 317 20.98 -1.66 -15.68
N SER A 318 20.62 -0.43 -15.29
CA SER A 318 21.47 0.42 -14.46
C SER A 318 21.22 0.31 -12.96
N LEU A 319 20.21 -0.46 -12.52
CA LEU A 319 19.77 -0.47 -11.11
C LEU A 319 20.76 -1.13 -10.14
N ASN A 320 21.60 -2.04 -10.63
CA ASN A 320 22.53 -2.85 -9.81
C ASN A 320 23.97 -2.84 -10.35
N ASN A 321 24.32 -1.84 -11.17
CA ASN A 321 25.69 -1.59 -11.65
C ASN A 321 26.37 -0.50 -10.81
#